data_AF-A0A9Y6JAG8-F1
#
_entry.id   AF-A0A9Y6JAG8-F1
#
_cell.length_a   1.000
_cell.length_b   1.000
_cell.length_c   1.000
_cell.angle_alpha   90.00
_cell.angle_beta   90.00
_cell.angle_gamma   90.00
#
_symmetry.space_group_name_H-M   'P 1'
#
loop_
_entity.id
_entity.type
_entity.pdbx_description
1 polymer ?
#
loop_
_entity_poly.entity_id
_entity_poly.type
_entity_poly.pdbx_seq_one_letter_code
_entity_poly.pdbx_strand_id
1 'polypeptide(L)'
;MKIASFNIQKFGKKKVSDPDVLKILTKIVSRYDIILILEVVDASRESIEIFMKELNKSDVVTLVNHEQFNEEATTGKDVINRDPYILKLRCSNTVVEDLVMIPVHTKPKDSVEELDELYDVVMFVKTKWNTDNIMILGDFNADGSYVSNRDMKTIRIREDENFHWLIGDNVDTTTSTKNTNTYDRIVVYGDDMLNAVEQKSAKAFNFKEEFNLDDEQALKVSDHYPVEVELKSIVETDETNAKKPKGKTPAYAFFVVDFYKEHKKKHPGAKVTLPEVSKLCSEKWKSMSPEEKAKFEEMAKNDKRRYDQEMKSYVPPAGAKKGKKKKKDPNAPKKPPSAFFIFTSEHREKIKADNPGISITDIAKKSGEMWKKMSTTDKAPYKAKYAKLKEKYEMEVAAYRAKGAKNVEPADDDDEDEDDEDEDDDDEDENDIDGKMAKSFLCLRM
;
A
#
# COMPACT_ATOMS: atom_id res chain seq x y z
N MET A 1 -10.68 -0.81 0.18
CA MET A 1 -10.83 -0.49 1.61
C MET A 1 -11.80 0.68 1.74
N LYS A 2 -12.89 0.51 2.46
CA LYS A 2 -13.97 1.48 2.61
C LYS A 2 -13.79 2.28 3.89
N ILE A 3 -13.75 3.60 3.76
CA ILE A 3 -13.52 4.57 4.83
C ILE A 3 -14.74 5.47 4.92
N ALA A 4 -15.17 5.81 6.13
CA ALA A 4 -16.23 6.79 6.33
C ALA A 4 -15.98 7.73 7.50
N SER A 5 -16.67 8.86 7.48
CA SER A 5 -16.87 9.72 8.63
C SER A 5 -18.36 9.91 8.86
N PHE A 6 -18.78 9.88 10.13
CA PHE A 6 -20.18 9.96 10.52
C PHE A 6 -20.35 10.80 11.79
N ASN A 7 -20.96 11.98 11.65
CA ASN A 7 -21.51 12.69 12.80
C ASN A 7 -22.75 11.95 13.30
N ILE A 8 -22.63 11.24 14.42
CA ILE A 8 -23.77 10.60 15.09
C ILE A 8 -24.20 11.53 16.21
N GLN A 9 -25.31 12.25 16.00
CA GLN A 9 -25.80 13.26 16.91
C GLN A 9 -25.82 12.75 18.36
N LYS A 10 -25.01 13.36 19.25
CA LYS A 10 -24.91 12.97 20.67
C LYS A 10 -24.73 11.46 20.89
N PHE A 11 -23.75 10.85 20.23
CA PHE A 11 -23.44 9.44 20.42
C PHE A 11 -23.00 9.15 21.86
N GLY A 12 -23.77 8.34 22.58
CA GLY A 12 -23.48 7.99 23.98
C GLY A 12 -24.52 7.04 24.55
N LYS A 13 -24.48 6.80 25.86
CA LYS A 13 -25.24 5.72 26.54
C LYS A 13 -26.72 5.68 26.18
N LYS A 14 -27.37 6.84 26.16
CA LYS A 14 -28.79 6.96 25.79
C LYS A 14 -29.08 6.43 24.39
N LYS A 15 -28.20 6.73 23.43
CA LYS A 15 -28.36 6.35 22.03
C LYS A 15 -28.12 4.84 21.83
N VAL A 16 -27.06 4.30 22.42
CA VAL A 16 -26.77 2.85 22.33
C VAL A 16 -27.70 1.98 23.17
N SER A 17 -28.42 2.55 24.15
CA SER A 17 -29.43 1.82 24.94
C SER A 17 -30.74 1.56 24.21
N ASP A 18 -30.99 2.25 23.09
CA ASP A 18 -32.14 2.00 22.21
C ASP A 18 -31.81 0.83 21.26
N PRO A 19 -32.47 -0.34 21.36
CA PRO A 19 -32.13 -1.51 20.57
C PRO A 19 -32.30 -1.31 19.06
N ASP A 20 -33.27 -0.50 18.63
CA ASP A 20 -33.52 -0.26 17.21
C ASP A 20 -32.44 0.65 16.62
N VAL A 21 -32.07 1.71 17.35
CA VAL A 21 -30.97 2.60 16.95
C VAL A 21 -29.64 1.85 16.96
N LEU A 22 -29.35 1.07 18.01
CA LEU A 22 -28.14 0.26 18.09
C LEU A 22 -28.01 -0.68 16.89
N LYS A 23 -29.08 -1.40 16.56
CA LYS A 23 -29.12 -2.31 15.41
C LYS A 23 -28.85 -1.60 14.09
N ILE A 24 -29.40 -0.40 13.88
CA ILE A 24 -29.15 0.38 12.67
C ILE A 24 -27.70 0.87 12.64
N LEU A 25 -27.19 1.43 13.74
CA LEU A 25 -25.81 1.89 13.84
C LEU A 25 -24.81 0.75 13.58
N THR A 26 -25.04 -0.45 14.13
CA THR A 26 -24.22 -1.63 13.84
C THR A 26 -24.23 -1.94 12.35
N LYS A 27 -25.39 -1.91 11.68
CA LYS A 27 -25.48 -2.13 10.22
C LYS A 27 -24.75 -1.07 9.40
N ILE A 28 -24.82 0.20 9.81
CA ILE A 28 -24.10 1.30 9.14
C ILE A 28 -22.59 1.06 9.28
N VAL A 29 -22.12 0.90 10.52
CA VAL A 29 -20.71 0.81 10.84
C VAL A 29 -20.06 -0.44 10.24
N SER A 30 -20.78 -1.56 10.21
CA SER A 30 -20.31 -2.83 9.59
C SER A 30 -20.04 -2.78 8.08
N ARG A 31 -20.29 -1.64 7.43
CA ARG A 31 -20.00 -1.44 6.01
C ARG A 31 -18.56 -0.98 5.76
N TYR A 32 -17.86 -0.52 6.80
CA TYR A 32 -16.62 0.22 6.67
C TYR A 32 -15.48 -0.55 7.32
N ASP A 33 -14.32 -0.52 6.67
CA ASP A 33 -13.07 -1.03 7.26
C ASP A 33 -12.54 -0.04 8.32
N ILE A 34 -12.76 1.26 8.08
CA ILE A 34 -12.44 2.34 9.00
C ILE A 34 -13.62 3.31 9.03
N ILE A 35 -14.15 3.62 10.21
CA ILE A 35 -15.10 4.71 10.39
C ILE A 35 -14.69 5.65 11.52
N LEU A 36 -14.80 6.95 11.25
CA LEU A 36 -14.71 7.99 12.26
C LEU A 36 -16.11 8.37 12.74
N ILE A 37 -16.39 8.16 14.01
CA ILE A 37 -17.60 8.64 14.66
C ILE A 37 -17.31 9.96 15.36
N LEU A 38 -18.08 10.98 15.03
CA LEU A 38 -18.03 12.31 15.65
C LEU A 38 -19.16 12.46 16.70
N GLU A 39 -19.08 13.50 17.52
CA GLU A 39 -20.06 13.80 18.59
C GLU A 39 -20.18 12.72 19.67
N VAL A 40 -19.07 12.10 20.04
CA VAL A 40 -19.05 11.17 21.17
C VAL A 40 -19.25 11.92 22.50
N VAL A 41 -20.43 11.75 23.10
CA VAL A 41 -20.81 12.24 24.43
C VAL A 41 -20.80 11.07 25.41
N ASP A 42 -19.59 10.58 25.69
CA ASP A 42 -19.40 9.47 26.63
C ASP A 42 -18.07 9.61 27.40
N ALA A 43 -18.17 10.21 28.59
CA ALA A 43 -17.01 10.34 29.49
C ALA A 43 -16.57 9.00 30.11
N SER A 44 -17.45 7.99 30.11
CA SER A 44 -17.24 6.71 30.79
C SER A 44 -16.68 5.60 29.90
N ARG A 45 -16.68 5.80 28.57
CA ARG A 45 -16.36 4.80 27.53
C ARG A 45 -17.29 3.58 27.47
N GLU A 46 -18.27 3.46 28.36
CA GLU A 46 -19.22 2.33 28.41
C GLU A 46 -19.98 2.15 27.08
N SER A 47 -20.36 3.24 26.41
CA SER A 47 -21.07 3.20 25.14
C SER A 47 -20.18 2.68 24.02
N ILE A 48 -18.89 2.98 24.09
CA ILE A 48 -17.87 2.50 23.15
C ILE A 48 -17.68 1.01 23.32
N GLU A 49 -17.54 0.53 24.56
CA GLU A 49 -17.37 -0.90 24.86
C GLU A 49 -18.59 -1.73 24.45
N ILE A 50 -19.80 -1.26 24.75
CA ILE A 50 -21.05 -1.90 24.33
C ILE A 50 -21.09 -2.02 22.79
N PHE A 51 -20.71 -0.95 22.09
CA PHE A 51 -20.76 -0.92 20.64
C PHE A 51 -19.68 -1.80 20.00
N MET A 52 -18.45 -1.77 20.52
CA MET A 52 -17.35 -2.64 20.06
C MET A 52 -17.63 -4.12 20.24
N LYS A 53 -18.30 -4.50 21.34
CA LYS A 53 -18.71 -5.88 21.59
C LYS A 53 -19.65 -6.43 20.50
N GLU A 54 -20.46 -5.56 19.90
CA GLU A 54 -21.36 -5.92 18.81
C GLU A 54 -20.65 -5.97 17.44
N LEU A 55 -19.55 -5.22 17.27
CA LEU A 55 -18.85 -5.03 15.99
C LEU A 55 -17.66 -5.97 15.73
N ASN A 56 -16.88 -6.35 16.74
CA ASN A 56 -15.59 -7.04 16.54
C ASN A 56 -15.73 -8.43 15.90
N LYS A 57 -15.38 -8.55 14.59
CA LYS A 57 -15.26 -9.83 13.86
C LYS A 57 -14.09 -9.93 12.85
N SER A 58 -13.22 -8.94 12.64
CA SER A 58 -12.08 -9.07 11.71
C SER A 58 -10.90 -8.11 12.00
N ASP A 59 -9.73 -8.39 11.43
CA ASP A 59 -8.48 -7.62 11.62
C ASP A 59 -7.90 -7.12 10.29
N VAL A 60 -8.33 -5.95 9.80
CA VAL A 60 -7.91 -5.44 8.46
C VAL A 60 -6.93 -4.24 8.49
N VAL A 61 -6.88 -3.43 9.56
CA VAL A 61 -6.11 -2.15 9.60
C VAL A 61 -5.41 -1.91 10.94
N THR A 62 -4.11 -1.61 10.96
CA THR A 62 -3.37 -1.37 12.22
C THR A 62 -3.12 0.12 12.48
N LEU A 63 -3.49 0.61 13.66
CA LEU A 63 -3.09 1.94 14.16
C LEU A 63 -1.58 1.93 14.44
N VAL A 64 -0.83 2.78 13.75
CA VAL A 64 0.63 2.87 13.90
C VAL A 64 1.01 3.94 14.90
N ASN A 65 0.34 5.10 14.84
CA ASN A 65 0.62 6.23 15.71
C ASN A 65 -0.60 7.17 15.77
N HIS A 66 -0.63 8.05 16.76
CA HIS A 66 -1.62 9.10 16.87
C HIS A 66 -0.99 10.36 17.48
N GLU A 67 -1.59 11.50 17.22
CA GLU A 67 -1.17 12.76 17.81
C GLU A 67 -2.36 13.71 17.96
N GLN A 68 -2.45 14.40 19.10
CA GLN A 68 -3.35 15.53 19.22
C GLN A 68 -2.61 16.78 18.74
N PHE A 69 -3.14 17.41 17.68
CA PHE A 69 -2.65 18.71 17.26
C PHE A 69 -2.87 19.71 18.40
N ASN A 70 -1.88 20.58 18.65
CA ASN A 70 -2.03 21.67 19.60
C ASN A 70 -1.79 22.95 18.81
N GLU A 71 -2.88 23.63 18.45
CA GLU A 71 -2.81 24.81 17.61
C GLU A 71 -2.00 25.93 18.30
N GLU A 72 -2.31 26.25 19.55
CA GLU A 72 -1.65 27.32 20.30
C GLU A 72 -0.13 27.12 20.37
N ALA A 73 0.32 25.89 20.61
CA ALA A 73 1.74 25.56 20.64
C ALA A 73 2.41 25.57 19.26
N THR A 74 1.65 25.36 18.18
CA THR A 74 2.19 25.19 16.82
C THR A 74 2.17 26.48 16.02
N THR A 75 1.05 27.20 16.05
CA THR A 75 0.80 28.41 15.24
C THR A 75 0.78 29.68 16.08
N GLY A 76 0.67 29.56 17.42
CA GLY A 76 0.45 30.70 18.31
C GLY A 76 -0.97 31.27 18.25
N LYS A 77 -1.92 30.54 17.63
CA LYS A 77 -3.33 30.92 17.52
C LYS A 77 -4.23 29.89 18.23
N ASP A 78 -5.46 30.27 18.52
CA ASP A 78 -6.52 29.42 19.09
C ASP A 78 -7.81 29.68 18.30
N VAL A 79 -7.90 29.09 17.11
CA VAL A 79 -8.99 29.27 16.13
C VAL A 79 -9.84 28.00 16.07
N ILE A 80 -9.22 26.83 16.16
CA ILE A 80 -9.89 25.54 16.07
C ILE A 80 -10.52 25.19 17.42
N ASN A 81 -11.85 25.20 17.47
CA ASN A 81 -12.58 24.90 18.71
C ASN A 81 -12.37 23.45 19.19
N ARG A 82 -11.97 22.54 18.29
CA ARG A 82 -11.71 21.12 18.57
C ARG A 82 -10.46 20.66 17.85
N ASP A 83 -9.33 20.80 18.51
CA ASP A 83 -8.03 20.33 18.03
C ASP A 83 -8.11 18.91 17.41
N PRO A 84 -7.75 18.75 16.13
CA PRO A 84 -7.85 17.46 15.45
C PRO A 84 -6.98 16.40 16.12
N TYR A 85 -7.56 15.21 16.30
CA TYR A 85 -6.83 14.03 16.74
C TYR A 85 -6.36 13.24 15.52
N ILE A 86 -5.10 13.44 15.15
CA ILE A 86 -4.52 12.95 13.91
C ILE A 86 -4.11 11.48 14.10
N LEU A 87 -4.53 10.63 13.16
CA LEU A 87 -4.27 9.19 13.19
C LEU A 87 -3.32 8.81 12.06
N LYS A 88 -2.29 8.01 12.36
CA LYS A 88 -1.44 7.37 11.35
C LYS A 88 -1.72 5.87 11.35
N LEU A 89 -2.19 5.37 10.22
CA LEU A 89 -2.61 3.99 10.02
C LEU A 89 -1.71 3.31 9.00
N ARG A 90 -1.52 2.00 9.16
CA ARG A 90 -0.95 1.14 8.13
C ARG A 90 -2.07 0.32 7.49
N CYS A 91 -2.17 0.42 6.17
CA CYS A 91 -3.21 -0.18 5.35
C CYS A 91 -2.59 -1.23 4.43
N SER A 92 -2.49 -2.48 4.90
CA SER A 92 -1.75 -3.56 4.22
C SER A 92 -2.37 -4.00 2.89
N ASN A 93 -3.63 -3.67 2.63
CA ASN A 93 -4.37 -4.14 1.46
C ASN A 93 -4.66 -3.03 0.43
N THR A 94 -4.14 -1.82 0.59
CA THR A 94 -4.38 -0.70 -0.33
C THR A 94 -3.14 -0.22 -1.04
N VAL A 95 -3.31 0.42 -2.20
CA VAL A 95 -2.20 1.01 -2.97
C VAL A 95 -1.43 2.10 -2.19
N VAL A 96 -2.03 2.60 -1.11
CA VAL A 96 -1.40 3.46 -0.10
C VAL A 96 -1.15 2.62 1.14
N GLU A 97 0.12 2.42 1.50
CA GLU A 97 0.50 1.58 2.65
C GLU A 97 0.37 2.31 4.00
N ASP A 98 0.71 3.59 4.06
CA ASP A 98 0.57 4.43 5.25
C ASP A 98 -0.41 5.56 4.95
N LEU A 99 -1.47 5.69 5.76
CA LEU A 99 -2.51 6.71 5.65
C LEU A 99 -2.54 7.57 6.91
N VAL A 100 -2.58 8.88 6.74
CA VAL A 100 -2.86 9.83 7.81
C VAL A 100 -4.30 10.32 7.69
N MET A 101 -5.06 10.20 8.77
CA MET A 101 -6.44 10.68 8.85
C MET A 101 -6.52 11.86 9.83
N ILE A 102 -7.19 12.92 9.42
CA ILE A 102 -7.45 14.13 10.21
C ILE A 102 -8.97 14.24 10.37
N PRO A 103 -9.55 13.72 11.48
CA PRO A 103 -10.95 13.91 11.82
C PRO A 103 -11.24 15.38 12.10
N VAL A 104 -12.32 15.90 11.56
CA VAL A 104 -12.75 17.29 11.78
C VAL A 104 -14.21 17.34 12.18
N HIS A 105 -14.52 18.16 13.17
CA HIS A 105 -15.88 18.61 13.48
C HIS A 105 -15.79 20.09 13.84
N THR A 106 -16.06 20.95 12.86
CA THR A 106 -15.99 22.41 13.04
C THR A 106 -17.15 22.91 13.88
N LYS A 107 -17.00 24.09 14.47
CA LYS A 107 -18.15 24.81 15.03
C LYS A 107 -18.88 25.55 13.91
N PRO A 108 -20.22 25.45 13.81
CA PRO A 108 -20.98 26.06 12.71
C PRO A 108 -20.81 27.57 12.53
N LYS A 109 -20.46 28.29 13.60
CA LYS A 109 -20.30 29.76 13.56
C LYS A 109 -18.90 30.20 13.12
N ASP A 110 -17.92 29.32 13.28
CA ASP A 110 -16.50 29.60 13.08
C ASP A 110 -15.96 28.74 11.92
N SER A 111 -16.85 28.18 11.09
CA SER A 111 -16.50 27.17 10.09
C SER A 111 -15.57 27.71 9.01
N VAL A 112 -15.70 28.98 8.63
CA VAL A 112 -14.81 29.56 7.61
C VAL A 112 -13.37 29.62 8.13
N GLU A 113 -13.19 30.11 9.36
CA GLU A 113 -11.90 30.24 10.02
C GLU A 113 -11.29 28.88 10.34
N GLU A 114 -12.06 27.96 10.94
CA GLU A 114 -11.58 26.61 11.27
C GLU A 114 -11.16 25.83 10.02
N LEU A 115 -11.92 25.94 8.92
CA LEU A 115 -11.57 25.27 7.67
C LEU A 115 -10.31 25.84 7.02
N ASP A 116 -10.08 27.15 7.16
CA ASP A 116 -8.85 27.77 6.64
C ASP A 116 -7.60 27.29 7.39
N GLU A 117 -7.67 27.17 8.72
CA GLU A 117 -6.55 26.70 9.54
C GLU A 117 -6.21 25.22 9.32
N LEU A 118 -7.11 24.41 8.76
CA LEU A 118 -6.80 23.03 8.35
C LEU A 118 -5.63 22.96 7.35
N TYR A 119 -5.38 24.03 6.59
CA TYR A 119 -4.20 24.10 5.74
C TYR A 119 -2.92 23.96 6.57
N ASP A 120 -2.83 24.71 7.67
CA ASP A 120 -1.65 24.72 8.54
C ASP A 120 -1.51 23.38 9.29
N VAL A 121 -2.63 22.75 9.67
CA VAL A 121 -2.65 21.39 10.22
C VAL A 121 -2.04 20.39 9.23
N VAL A 122 -2.46 20.42 7.95
CA VAL A 122 -1.92 19.51 6.92
C VAL A 122 -0.44 19.79 6.66
N MET A 123 -0.02 21.05 6.60
CA MET A 123 1.40 21.39 6.41
C MET A 123 2.27 20.91 7.59
N PHE A 124 1.76 21.04 8.82
CA PHE A 124 2.41 20.50 10.01
C PHE A 124 2.57 18.99 9.93
N VAL A 125 1.49 18.26 9.65
CA VAL A 125 1.49 16.78 9.52
C VAL A 125 2.45 16.32 8.44
N LYS A 126 2.38 16.95 7.26
CA LYS A 126 3.26 16.66 6.12
C LYS A 126 4.72 16.79 6.50
N THR A 127 5.08 17.86 7.20
CA THR A 127 6.45 18.11 7.64
C THR A 127 6.88 17.13 8.73
N LYS A 128 6.01 16.90 9.73
CA LYS A 128 6.33 16.09 10.90
C LYS A 128 6.49 14.62 10.58
N TRP A 129 5.60 14.07 9.77
CA TRP A 129 5.59 12.64 9.43
C TRP A 129 6.14 12.34 8.04
N ASN A 130 6.62 13.37 7.32
CA ASN A 130 7.21 13.27 5.98
C ASN A 130 6.35 12.42 5.03
N THR A 131 5.06 12.74 4.96
CA THR A 131 4.08 12.00 4.18
C THR A 131 3.10 12.95 3.51
N ASP A 132 2.72 12.60 2.28
CA ASP A 132 1.65 13.27 1.53
C ASP A 132 0.33 12.47 1.60
N ASN A 133 0.35 11.29 2.23
CA ASN A 133 -0.80 10.39 2.28
C ASN A 133 -1.82 10.84 3.33
N ILE A 134 -2.44 11.99 3.13
CA ILE A 134 -3.28 12.67 4.14
C ILE A 134 -4.73 12.74 3.63
N MET A 135 -5.67 12.35 4.49
CA MET A 135 -7.11 12.46 4.30
C MET A 135 -7.72 13.24 5.46
N ILE A 136 -8.48 14.28 5.15
CA ILE A 136 -9.25 15.09 6.09
C ILE A 136 -10.72 14.73 5.90
N LEU A 137 -11.45 14.44 6.97
CA LEU A 137 -12.83 14.01 6.84
C LEU A 137 -13.65 14.25 8.11
N GLY A 138 -14.94 14.56 7.91
CA GLY A 138 -15.92 14.77 8.96
C GLY A 138 -16.86 15.91 8.69
N ASP A 139 -17.50 16.40 9.75
CA ASP A 139 -18.51 17.45 9.69
C ASP A 139 -17.81 18.82 9.64
N PHE A 140 -17.73 19.36 8.43
CA PHE A 140 -17.04 20.62 8.19
C PHE A 140 -17.99 21.82 8.36
N ASN A 141 -19.30 21.58 8.49
CA ASN A 141 -20.31 22.63 8.34
C ASN A 141 -20.12 23.47 7.05
N ALA A 142 -19.60 22.85 5.99
CA ALA A 142 -19.07 23.50 4.79
C ALA A 142 -20.13 23.94 3.75
N ASP A 143 -21.31 24.37 4.19
CA ASP A 143 -22.41 24.81 3.30
C ASP A 143 -23.48 25.61 4.06
N GLY A 144 -24.59 25.91 3.38
CA GLY A 144 -25.80 26.48 3.95
C GLY A 144 -25.56 27.89 4.51
N SER A 145 -26.04 28.13 5.73
CA SER A 145 -25.86 29.41 6.41
C SER A 145 -24.48 29.59 7.06
N TYR A 146 -23.66 28.53 7.09
CA TYR A 146 -22.40 28.52 7.84
C TYR A 146 -21.23 28.93 6.95
N VAL A 147 -21.19 28.44 5.70
CA VAL A 147 -20.17 28.82 4.71
C VAL A 147 -20.85 29.17 3.40
N SER A 148 -20.77 30.43 2.99
CA SER A 148 -21.34 30.85 1.70
C SER A 148 -20.44 30.43 0.53
N ASN A 149 -20.99 30.36 -0.68
CA ASN A 149 -20.20 30.13 -1.91
C ASN A 149 -19.08 31.15 -2.14
N ARG A 150 -19.17 32.35 -1.53
CA ARG A 150 -18.13 33.36 -1.59
C ARG A 150 -17.01 33.04 -0.62
N ASP A 151 -17.35 32.73 0.63
CA ASP A 151 -16.39 32.44 1.69
C ASP A 151 -15.68 31.11 1.44
N MET A 152 -16.38 30.12 0.87
CA MET A 152 -15.78 28.85 0.44
C MET A 152 -14.56 29.06 -0.46
N LYS A 153 -14.59 30.07 -1.35
CA LYS A 153 -13.49 30.36 -2.28
C LYS A 153 -12.28 31.04 -1.62
N THR A 154 -12.42 31.54 -0.40
CA THR A 154 -11.32 32.20 0.32
C THR A 154 -10.56 31.27 1.26
N ILE A 155 -11.05 30.04 1.46
CA ILE A 155 -10.45 29.04 2.33
C ILE A 155 -9.25 28.39 1.62
N ARG A 156 -8.07 28.38 2.25
CA ARG A 156 -6.82 27.86 1.64
C ARG A 156 -6.91 26.42 1.17
N ILE A 157 -7.51 25.52 1.97
CA ILE A 157 -7.71 24.12 1.57
C ILE A 157 -8.72 23.95 0.43
N ARG A 158 -9.41 25.02 0.01
CA ARG A 158 -10.32 25.01 -1.14
C ARG A 158 -9.69 25.68 -2.36
N GLU A 159 -8.84 26.68 -2.17
CA GLU A 159 -8.12 27.37 -3.24
C GLU A 159 -6.93 26.55 -3.76
N ASP A 160 -6.20 25.86 -2.88
CA ASP A 160 -5.01 25.09 -3.25
C ASP A 160 -5.40 23.81 -4.02
N GLU A 161 -4.91 23.68 -5.26
CA GLU A 161 -5.18 22.57 -6.16
C GLU A 161 -4.68 21.20 -5.65
N ASN A 162 -3.76 21.19 -4.67
CA ASN A 162 -3.32 19.96 -4.02
C ASN A 162 -4.38 19.37 -3.07
N PHE A 163 -5.43 20.11 -2.74
CA PHE A 163 -6.52 19.62 -1.89
C PHE A 163 -7.70 19.19 -2.77
N HIS A 164 -7.92 17.89 -2.85
CA HIS A 164 -8.98 17.32 -3.67
C HIS A 164 -10.21 17.03 -2.82
N TRP A 165 -11.25 17.85 -3.00
CA TRP A 165 -12.54 17.68 -2.35
C TRP A 165 -13.34 16.59 -3.05
N LEU A 166 -13.46 15.43 -2.39
CA LEU A 166 -14.10 14.26 -2.97
C LEU A 166 -15.63 14.30 -2.86
N ILE A 167 -16.15 14.95 -1.83
CA ILE A 167 -17.57 15.24 -1.67
C ILE A 167 -17.85 16.64 -2.23
N GLY A 168 -18.51 16.69 -3.39
CA GLY A 168 -18.86 17.92 -4.09
C GLY A 168 -19.96 18.72 -3.38
N ASP A 169 -20.04 20.03 -3.65
CA ASP A 169 -20.96 20.97 -2.98
C ASP A 169 -22.46 20.74 -3.27
N ASN A 170 -22.78 19.76 -4.10
CA ASN A 170 -24.14 19.42 -4.50
C ASN A 170 -24.61 18.08 -3.91
N VAL A 171 -23.97 17.61 -2.84
CA VAL A 171 -24.25 16.34 -2.19
C VAL A 171 -24.98 16.61 -0.87
N ASP A 172 -26.22 16.15 -0.76
CA ASP A 172 -26.93 16.22 0.51
C ASP A 172 -26.31 15.25 1.52
N THR A 173 -25.88 15.80 2.65
CA THR A 173 -25.24 15.06 3.74
C THR A 173 -26.10 15.07 5.02
N THR A 174 -27.33 15.58 4.94
CA THR A 174 -28.21 15.71 6.11
C THR A 174 -29.42 14.79 6.01
N THR A 175 -29.94 14.31 7.15
CA THR A 175 -31.23 13.60 7.15
C THR A 175 -32.43 14.55 7.19
N SER A 176 -32.18 15.86 7.15
CA SER A 176 -33.17 16.91 7.31
C SER A 176 -34.03 17.03 6.05
N THR A 177 -35.34 17.07 6.21
CA THR A 177 -36.27 17.34 5.10
C THR A 177 -36.37 18.83 4.74
N LYS A 178 -35.62 19.69 5.43
CA LYS A 178 -35.69 21.16 5.32
C LYS A 178 -34.55 21.78 4.52
N ASN A 179 -33.51 21.02 4.21
CA ASN A 179 -32.35 21.47 3.46
C ASN A 179 -31.71 20.30 2.70
N THR A 180 -30.69 20.58 1.91
CA THR A 180 -29.89 19.58 1.19
C THR A 180 -28.41 19.95 1.29
N ASN A 181 -27.96 20.34 2.48
CA ASN A 181 -26.66 20.97 2.67
C ASN A 181 -25.52 19.93 2.65
N THR A 182 -24.36 20.38 2.17
CA THR A 182 -23.11 19.58 2.08
C THR A 182 -22.17 19.90 3.26
N TYR A 183 -22.59 19.54 4.48
CA TYR A 183 -21.81 19.79 5.68
C TYR A 183 -20.63 18.83 5.84
N ASP A 184 -20.86 17.53 5.65
CA ASP A 184 -19.83 16.50 5.81
C ASP A 184 -18.97 16.39 4.55
N ARG A 185 -17.65 16.32 4.72
CA ARG A 185 -16.69 16.34 3.61
C ARG A 185 -15.62 15.28 3.75
N ILE A 186 -15.05 14.91 2.61
CA ILE A 186 -13.81 14.15 2.51
C ILE A 186 -12.89 14.90 1.56
N VAL A 187 -11.69 15.23 2.02
CA VAL A 187 -10.65 15.94 1.28
C VAL A 187 -9.37 15.12 1.36
N VAL A 188 -8.69 14.93 0.23
CA VAL A 188 -7.37 14.26 0.19
C VAL A 188 -6.30 15.21 -0.31
N TYR A 189 -5.08 15.06 0.20
CA TYR A 189 -3.96 15.91 -0.18
C TYR A 189 -3.05 15.21 -1.20
N GLY A 190 -2.82 15.87 -2.33
CA GLY A 190 -1.91 15.44 -3.40
C GLY A 190 -2.50 14.44 -4.40
N ASP A 191 -1.98 14.50 -5.62
CA ASP A 191 -2.42 13.65 -6.74
C ASP A 191 -2.26 12.15 -6.47
N ASP A 192 -1.23 11.75 -5.72
CA ASP A 192 -0.98 10.34 -5.40
C ASP A 192 -2.11 9.75 -4.54
N MET A 193 -2.59 10.52 -3.55
CA MET A 193 -3.76 10.13 -2.75
C MET A 193 -5.04 10.13 -3.56
N LEU A 194 -5.24 11.14 -4.42
CA LEU A 194 -6.39 11.17 -5.32
C LEU A 194 -6.40 9.95 -6.24
N ASN A 195 -5.23 9.56 -6.78
CA ASN A 195 -5.09 8.38 -7.64
C ASN A 195 -5.33 7.07 -6.88
N ALA A 196 -5.13 7.06 -5.57
CA ALA A 196 -5.43 5.92 -4.71
C ALA A 196 -6.92 5.75 -4.40
N VAL A 197 -7.74 6.79 -4.60
CA VAL A 197 -9.20 6.72 -4.43
C VAL A 197 -9.84 5.99 -5.61
N GLU A 198 -10.79 5.11 -5.31
CA GLU A 198 -11.62 4.43 -6.31
C GLU A 198 -12.58 5.44 -6.97
N GLN A 199 -12.66 5.42 -8.29
CA GLN A 199 -13.33 6.50 -9.02
C GLN A 199 -14.83 6.48 -8.71
N LYS A 200 -15.40 7.64 -8.34
CA LYS A 200 -16.82 7.80 -7.97
C LYS A 200 -17.26 7.02 -6.72
N SER A 201 -16.32 6.52 -5.91
CA SER A 201 -16.64 5.88 -4.64
C SER A 201 -17.09 6.88 -3.57
N ALA A 202 -16.59 8.12 -3.62
CA ALA A 202 -16.90 9.16 -2.66
C ALA A 202 -18.36 9.64 -2.77
N LYS A 203 -19.14 9.48 -1.70
CA LYS A 203 -20.57 9.86 -1.64
C LYS A 203 -21.10 9.94 -0.20
N ALA A 204 -22.29 10.51 -0.03
CA ALA A 204 -23.08 10.33 1.18
C ALA A 204 -23.79 8.97 1.18
N PHE A 205 -23.86 8.31 2.33
CA PHE A 205 -24.62 7.08 2.53
C PHE A 205 -25.98 7.39 3.15
N ASN A 206 -27.01 7.50 2.32
CA ASN A 206 -28.38 7.75 2.74
C ASN A 206 -28.98 6.48 3.38
N PHE A 207 -28.71 6.26 4.67
CA PHE A 207 -29.20 5.09 5.41
C PHE A 207 -30.72 5.08 5.57
N LYS A 208 -31.39 6.25 5.45
CA LYS A 208 -32.84 6.34 5.49
C LYS A 208 -33.44 5.61 4.29
N GLU A 209 -32.96 5.92 3.09
CA GLU A 209 -33.38 5.23 1.86
C GLU A 209 -32.94 3.76 1.88
N GLU A 210 -31.67 3.49 2.20
CA GLU A 210 -31.13 2.12 2.18
C GLU A 210 -31.91 1.17 3.10
N PHE A 211 -32.30 1.64 4.29
CA PHE A 211 -32.99 0.81 5.28
C PHE A 211 -34.50 1.05 5.35
N ASN A 212 -35.06 1.82 4.42
CA ASN A 212 -36.48 2.18 4.34
C ASN A 212 -37.02 2.75 5.67
N LEU A 213 -36.27 3.69 6.26
CA LEU A 213 -36.66 4.37 7.49
C LEU A 213 -37.57 5.56 7.21
N ASP A 214 -38.48 5.85 8.12
CA ASP A 214 -39.18 7.14 8.14
C ASP A 214 -38.29 8.27 8.70
N ASP A 215 -38.76 9.51 8.61
CA ASP A 215 -38.01 10.70 9.07
C ASP A 215 -37.70 10.66 10.58
N GLU A 216 -38.61 10.11 11.38
CA GLU A 216 -38.45 10.04 12.84
C GLU A 216 -37.40 9.00 13.22
N GLN A 217 -37.46 7.83 12.57
CA GLN A 217 -36.48 6.75 12.72
C GLN A 217 -35.09 7.20 12.28
N ALA A 218 -34.98 7.88 11.13
CA ALA A 218 -33.71 8.39 10.64
C ALA A 218 -33.11 9.40 11.62
N LEU A 219 -33.92 10.36 12.09
CA LEU A 219 -33.48 11.39 13.04
C LEU A 219 -33.08 10.82 14.41
N LYS A 220 -33.69 9.71 14.84
CA LYS A 220 -33.24 8.98 16.05
C LYS A 220 -31.80 8.46 15.90
N VAL A 221 -31.43 8.04 14.69
CA VAL A 221 -30.07 7.57 14.37
C VAL A 221 -29.10 8.75 14.33
N SER A 222 -29.31 9.70 13.42
CA SER A 222 -28.56 10.96 13.35
C SER A 222 -29.26 11.98 12.45
N ASP A 223 -28.91 13.25 12.56
CA ASP A 223 -29.28 14.33 11.63
C ASP A 223 -28.33 14.47 10.43
N HIS A 224 -27.26 13.69 10.39
CA HIS A 224 -26.30 13.62 9.28
C HIS A 224 -26.31 12.23 8.64
N TYR A 225 -25.89 12.14 7.37
CA TYR A 225 -25.51 10.89 6.72
C TYR A 225 -24.00 10.69 6.82
N PRO A 226 -23.50 9.44 6.92
CA PRO A 226 -22.08 9.18 6.73
C PRO A 226 -21.61 9.64 5.35
N VAL A 227 -20.44 10.25 5.27
CA VAL A 227 -19.71 10.38 4.01
C VAL A 227 -18.70 9.26 3.90
N GLU A 228 -18.71 8.56 2.77
CA GLU A 228 -17.88 7.37 2.52
C GLU A 228 -17.00 7.54 1.29
N VAL A 229 -15.87 6.84 1.26
CA VAL A 229 -14.93 6.74 0.13
C VAL A 229 -14.27 5.36 0.14
N GLU A 230 -13.86 4.86 -1.03
CA GLU A 230 -13.08 3.63 -1.14
C GLU A 230 -11.67 3.93 -1.66
N LEU A 231 -10.67 3.37 -0.99
CA LEU A 231 -9.31 3.30 -1.48
C LEU A 231 -9.10 2.01 -2.26
N LYS A 232 -8.41 2.13 -3.39
CA LYS A 232 -8.02 1.04 -4.28
C LYS A 232 -7.23 0.00 -3.50
N SER A 233 -7.69 -1.23 -3.61
CA SER A 233 -6.97 -2.39 -3.10
C SER A 233 -5.71 -2.62 -3.94
N ILE A 234 -4.64 -3.15 -3.34
CA ILE A 234 -3.54 -3.76 -4.11
C ILE A 234 -4.09 -4.92 -4.95
N VAL A 235 -5.19 -5.50 -4.49
CA VAL A 235 -5.98 -6.54 -5.14
C VAL A 235 -7.23 -5.92 -5.77
N GLU A 236 -7.09 -5.08 -6.79
CA GLU A 236 -8.09 -4.89 -7.86
C GLU A 236 -7.62 -3.88 -8.92
N THR A 237 -6.91 -4.38 -9.93
CA THR A 237 -7.26 -4.18 -11.34
C THR A 237 -6.80 -5.40 -12.13
N ASP A 238 -7.71 -6.29 -12.51
CA ASP A 238 -7.80 -6.86 -13.86
C ASP A 238 -8.83 -8.02 -13.83
N GLU A 239 -10.11 -7.68 -13.99
CA GLU A 239 -10.92 -8.52 -14.89
C GLU A 239 -10.16 -8.52 -16.24
N THR A 240 -9.63 -9.69 -16.62
CA THR A 240 -8.89 -9.97 -17.87
C THR A 240 -7.37 -9.76 -17.93
N ASN A 241 -6.61 -10.25 -16.94
CA ASN A 241 -5.36 -11.02 -17.14
C ASN A 241 -4.68 -11.17 -15.78
N ALA A 242 -4.59 -12.38 -15.24
CA ALA A 242 -3.64 -12.68 -14.17
C ALA A 242 -2.20 -12.44 -14.69
N LYS A 243 -1.72 -11.19 -14.58
CA LYS A 243 -0.35 -10.83 -14.88
C LYS A 243 0.52 -11.38 -13.76
N LYS A 244 1.56 -12.10 -14.17
CA LYS A 244 2.62 -12.61 -13.31
C LYS A 244 3.07 -11.53 -12.29
N PRO A 245 3.29 -11.90 -11.01
CA PRO A 245 3.88 -11.02 -9.99
C PRO A 245 5.06 -10.21 -10.54
N LYS A 246 5.09 -8.91 -10.24
CA LYS A 246 6.19 -8.02 -10.64
C LYS A 246 7.48 -8.50 -10.00
N GLY A 247 8.55 -8.65 -10.79
CA GLY A 247 9.84 -9.16 -10.33
C GLY A 247 10.43 -8.39 -9.14
N LYS A 248 11.38 -9.03 -8.45
CA LYS A 248 12.12 -8.45 -7.33
C LYS A 248 12.85 -7.17 -7.75
N THR A 249 12.74 -6.13 -6.95
CA THR A 249 13.40 -4.84 -7.13
C THR A 249 14.73 -4.85 -6.35
N PRO A 250 15.88 -4.70 -7.02
CA PRO A 250 17.18 -4.71 -6.35
C PRO A 250 17.45 -3.38 -5.62
N ALA A 251 18.35 -3.41 -4.64
CA ALA A 251 18.71 -2.25 -3.81
C ALA A 251 19.07 -1.00 -4.64
N TYR A 252 19.83 -1.19 -5.72
CA TYR A 252 20.18 -0.11 -6.63
C TYR A 252 18.96 0.57 -7.26
N ALA A 253 17.90 -0.18 -7.59
CA ALA A 253 16.69 0.40 -8.19
C ALA A 253 15.91 1.25 -7.17
N PHE A 254 15.84 0.84 -5.91
CA PHE A 254 15.27 1.67 -4.83
C PHE A 254 16.09 2.95 -4.63
N PHE A 255 17.42 2.83 -4.62
CA PHE A 255 18.32 3.99 -4.55
C PHE A 255 18.11 4.95 -5.72
N VAL A 256 17.99 4.44 -6.95
CA VAL A 256 17.75 5.27 -8.13
C VAL A 256 16.48 6.10 -7.95
N VAL A 257 15.37 5.49 -7.50
CA VAL A 257 14.11 6.21 -7.24
C VAL A 257 14.28 7.29 -6.16
N ASP A 258 14.92 6.96 -5.04
CA ASP A 258 15.18 7.90 -3.93
C ASP A 258 16.06 9.07 -4.40
N PHE A 259 17.12 8.76 -5.15
CA PHE A 259 18.04 9.73 -5.72
C PHE A 259 17.34 10.71 -6.67
N TYR A 260 16.49 10.21 -7.58
CA TYR A 260 15.72 11.08 -8.48
C TYR A 260 14.73 11.97 -7.73
N LYS A 261 14.06 11.45 -6.69
CA LYS A 261 13.16 12.23 -5.82
C LYS A 261 13.91 13.36 -5.11
N GLU A 262 15.04 13.06 -4.47
CA GLU A 262 15.88 14.07 -3.83
C GLU A 262 16.44 15.11 -4.80
N HIS A 263 16.91 14.66 -5.96
CA HIS A 263 17.46 15.54 -6.99
C HIS A 263 16.40 16.50 -7.53
N LYS A 264 15.15 16.03 -7.72
CA LYS A 264 14.01 16.89 -8.10
C LYS A 264 13.69 17.91 -7.02
N LYS A 265 13.76 17.54 -5.74
CA LYS A 265 13.54 18.44 -4.60
C LYS A 265 14.61 19.52 -4.47
N LYS A 266 15.88 19.17 -4.69
CA LYS A 266 17.04 20.09 -4.60
C LYS A 266 17.14 21.05 -5.80
N HIS A 267 16.52 20.70 -6.93
CA HIS A 267 16.56 21.50 -8.16
C HIS A 267 15.16 21.77 -8.74
N PRO A 268 14.28 22.49 -8.03
CA PRO A 268 12.95 22.82 -8.54
C PRO A 268 13.08 23.72 -9.78
N GLY A 269 12.54 23.28 -10.92
CA GLY A 269 12.50 24.06 -12.16
C GLY A 269 13.75 23.97 -13.06
N ALA A 270 14.77 23.20 -12.70
CA ALA A 270 15.92 22.99 -13.57
C ALA A 270 15.57 22.01 -14.72
N LYS A 271 15.84 22.40 -15.97
CA LYS A 271 15.78 21.52 -17.15
C LYS A 271 16.99 20.57 -17.16
N VAL A 272 17.10 19.70 -16.17
CA VAL A 272 18.20 18.73 -16.09
C VAL A 272 17.89 17.58 -17.05
N THR A 273 18.85 17.22 -17.89
CA THR A 273 18.65 16.15 -18.86
C THR A 273 18.77 14.77 -18.20
N LEU A 274 17.88 13.84 -18.56
CA LEU A 274 17.83 12.48 -17.99
C LEU A 274 19.20 11.75 -17.97
N PRO A 275 20.06 11.86 -19.02
CA PRO A 275 21.36 11.21 -19.04
C PRO A 275 22.35 11.74 -18.00
N GLU A 276 22.33 13.04 -17.71
CA GLU A 276 23.25 13.67 -16.75
C GLU A 276 22.92 13.24 -15.32
N VAL A 277 21.62 13.23 -14.97
CA VAL A 277 21.15 12.77 -13.65
C VAL A 277 21.42 11.28 -13.47
N SER A 278 21.24 10.48 -14.53
CA SER A 278 21.55 9.04 -14.50
C SER A 278 23.03 8.77 -14.24
N LYS A 279 23.94 9.58 -14.81
CA LYS A 279 25.37 9.47 -14.58
C LYS A 279 25.71 9.78 -13.11
N LEU A 280 25.19 10.90 -12.59
CA LEU A 280 25.39 11.31 -11.21
C LEU A 280 24.83 10.28 -10.21
N CYS A 281 23.68 9.70 -10.52
CA CYS A 281 23.07 8.61 -9.74
C CYS A 281 24.02 7.41 -9.62
N SER A 282 24.57 6.94 -10.75
CA SER A 282 25.49 5.81 -10.76
C SER A 282 26.80 6.08 -10.01
N GLU A 283 27.33 7.31 -10.08
CA GLU A 283 28.53 7.73 -9.36
C GLU A 283 28.29 7.85 -7.85
N LYS A 284 27.11 8.35 -7.45
CA LYS A 284 26.69 8.40 -6.05
C LYS A 284 26.54 7.01 -5.45
N TRP A 285 25.91 6.06 -6.15
CA TRP A 285 25.81 4.68 -5.67
C TRP A 285 27.18 4.01 -5.46
N LYS A 286 28.15 4.29 -6.35
CA LYS A 286 29.51 3.75 -6.23
C LYS A 286 30.27 4.34 -5.04
N SER A 287 30.02 5.61 -4.70
CA SER A 287 30.70 6.31 -3.60
C SER A 287 30.03 6.13 -2.24
N MET A 288 28.86 5.49 -2.16
CA MET A 288 28.15 5.24 -0.91
C MET A 288 28.80 4.14 -0.05
N SER A 289 28.79 4.34 1.26
CA SER A 289 29.27 3.37 2.25
C SER A 289 28.34 2.15 2.33
N PRO A 290 28.82 1.02 2.88
CA PRO A 290 27.95 -0.11 3.21
C PRO A 290 26.78 0.27 4.13
N GLU A 291 26.98 1.15 5.11
CA GLU A 291 25.88 1.58 6.00
C GLU A 291 24.81 2.38 5.25
N GLU A 292 25.21 3.25 4.31
CA GLU A 292 24.28 4.00 3.47
C GLU A 292 23.51 3.07 2.50
N LYS A 293 24.15 1.98 2.06
CA LYS A 293 23.54 0.97 1.20
C LYS A 293 22.61 0.03 1.96
N ALA A 294 22.85 -0.20 3.25
CA ALA A 294 22.07 -1.10 4.10
C ALA A 294 20.57 -0.76 4.06
N LYS A 295 20.20 0.53 4.07
CA LYS A 295 18.81 1.00 3.90
C LYS A 295 18.16 0.42 2.63
N PHE A 296 18.88 0.43 1.52
CA PHE A 296 18.36 -0.03 0.22
C PHE A 296 18.42 -1.55 0.09
N GLU A 297 19.39 -2.19 0.74
CA GLU A 297 19.48 -3.65 0.83
C GLU A 297 18.32 -4.23 1.65
N GLU A 298 17.94 -3.57 2.74
CA GLU A 298 16.77 -3.93 3.53
C GLU A 298 15.48 -3.77 2.72
N MET A 299 15.32 -2.67 1.98
CA MET A 299 14.19 -2.49 1.04
C MET A 299 14.13 -3.61 -0.01
N ALA A 300 15.28 -4.01 -0.57
CA ALA A 300 15.37 -5.12 -1.51
C ALA A 300 15.03 -6.47 -0.86
N LYS A 301 15.42 -6.70 0.40
CA LYS A 301 15.05 -7.88 1.19
C LYS A 301 13.54 -7.93 1.44
N ASN A 302 12.91 -6.79 1.71
CA ASN A 302 11.46 -6.68 1.89
C ASN A 302 10.72 -6.96 0.58
N ASP A 303 11.18 -6.40 -0.55
CA ASP A 303 10.59 -6.64 -1.85
C ASP A 303 10.78 -8.10 -2.33
N LYS A 304 11.90 -8.73 -1.95
CA LYS A 304 12.12 -10.18 -2.12
C LYS A 304 11.03 -10.98 -1.39
N ARG A 305 10.74 -10.66 -0.12
CA ARG A 305 9.69 -11.32 0.67
C ARG A 305 8.31 -11.13 0.04
N ARG A 306 7.96 -9.91 -0.39
CA ARG A 306 6.73 -9.61 -1.14
C ARG A 306 6.60 -10.50 -2.37
N TYR A 307 7.63 -10.52 -3.24
CA TYR A 307 7.61 -11.33 -4.46
C TYR A 307 7.45 -12.83 -4.15
N ASP A 308 8.16 -13.34 -3.13
CA ASP A 308 8.09 -14.75 -2.76
C ASP A 308 6.70 -15.12 -2.23
N GLN A 309 6.02 -14.21 -1.51
CA GLN A 309 4.62 -14.38 -1.08
C GLN A 309 3.63 -14.31 -2.26
N GLU A 310 3.76 -13.31 -3.14
CA GLU A 310 2.92 -13.18 -4.34
C GLU A 310 3.06 -14.40 -5.28
N MET A 311 4.27 -14.97 -5.37
CA MET A 311 4.52 -16.16 -6.17
C MET A 311 3.92 -17.44 -5.56
N LYS A 312 3.72 -17.51 -4.23
CA LYS A 312 3.06 -18.66 -3.57
C LYS A 312 1.56 -18.74 -3.92
N SER A 313 0.89 -17.60 -4.03
CA SER A 313 -0.53 -17.51 -4.41
C SER A 313 -0.76 -17.48 -5.92
N TYR A 314 0.29 -17.30 -6.72
CA TYR A 314 0.19 -17.22 -8.17
C TYR A 314 0.00 -18.60 -8.84
N VAL A 315 -1.21 -18.84 -9.33
CA VAL A 315 -1.51 -19.94 -10.25
C VAL A 315 -1.40 -19.43 -11.68
N PRO A 316 -0.39 -19.85 -12.48
CA PRO A 316 -0.29 -19.43 -13.86
C PRO A 316 -1.51 -19.91 -14.67
N PRO A 317 -2.09 -19.06 -15.55
CA PRO A 317 -3.24 -19.46 -16.37
C PRO A 317 -2.97 -20.74 -17.16
N ALA A 318 -3.96 -21.64 -17.22
CA ALA A 318 -3.86 -22.86 -18.02
C ALA A 318 -3.56 -22.50 -19.49
N GLY A 319 -2.39 -22.89 -20.00
CA GLY A 319 -1.94 -22.54 -21.35
C GLY A 319 -1.10 -21.27 -21.47
N ALA A 320 -0.71 -20.62 -20.36
CA ALA A 320 0.30 -19.58 -20.33
C ALA A 320 1.61 -20.14 -20.90
N LYS A 321 1.84 -19.90 -22.20
CA LYS A 321 3.09 -20.24 -22.86
C LYS A 321 4.19 -19.52 -22.10
N LYS A 322 5.10 -20.26 -21.45
CA LYS A 322 6.43 -19.75 -21.03
C LYS A 322 6.87 -18.83 -22.16
N GLY A 323 7.01 -17.52 -21.87
CA GLY A 323 7.15 -16.49 -22.89
C GLY A 323 8.06 -16.98 -24.01
N LYS A 324 7.63 -16.85 -25.27
CA LYS A 324 8.42 -17.29 -26.43
C LYS A 324 9.86 -16.82 -26.19
N LYS A 325 10.77 -17.75 -25.87
CA LYS A 325 12.21 -17.45 -25.83
C LYS A 325 12.46 -16.71 -27.14
N LYS A 326 13.02 -15.49 -27.08
CA LYS A 326 13.45 -14.76 -28.28
C LYS A 326 14.09 -15.79 -29.19
N LYS A 327 13.63 -15.92 -30.44
CA LYS A 327 14.23 -16.87 -31.39
C LYS A 327 15.72 -16.53 -31.40
N LYS A 328 16.52 -17.39 -30.77
CA LYS A 328 17.98 -17.24 -30.77
C LYS A 328 18.38 -17.29 -32.23
N ASP A 329 19.29 -16.40 -32.63
CA ASP A 329 19.82 -16.43 -34.00
C ASP A 329 20.25 -17.87 -34.31
N PRO A 330 19.73 -18.51 -35.37
CA PRO A 330 20.14 -19.85 -35.77
C PRO A 330 21.67 -20.01 -35.93
N ASN A 331 22.37 -18.90 -36.20
CA ASN A 331 23.81 -18.85 -36.37
C ASN A 331 24.59 -18.50 -35.09
N ALA A 332 23.89 -18.19 -33.98
CA ALA A 332 24.57 -17.95 -32.70
C ALA A 332 25.08 -19.28 -32.10
N PRO A 333 26.32 -19.30 -31.57
CA PRO A 333 26.82 -20.44 -30.82
C PRO A 333 25.85 -20.84 -29.69
N LYS A 334 25.72 -22.14 -29.42
CA LYS A 334 24.84 -22.65 -28.35
C LYS A 334 25.63 -22.79 -27.06
N LYS A 335 25.09 -22.23 -25.95
CA LYS A 335 25.68 -22.39 -24.61
C LYS A 335 25.89 -23.87 -24.28
N PRO A 336 27.03 -24.24 -23.67
CA PRO A 336 27.31 -25.61 -23.29
C PRO A 336 26.38 -26.08 -22.15
N PRO A 337 26.05 -27.39 -22.08
CA PRO A 337 25.30 -27.95 -20.95
C PRO A 337 26.13 -27.87 -19.66
N SER A 338 25.51 -27.51 -18.53
CA SER A 338 26.20 -27.44 -17.23
C SER A 338 26.72 -28.81 -16.78
N ALA A 339 27.62 -28.82 -15.79
CA ALA A 339 28.19 -30.05 -15.23
C ALA A 339 27.11 -31.08 -14.81
N PHE A 340 26.02 -30.61 -14.20
CA PHE A 340 24.88 -31.46 -13.84
C PHE A 340 24.17 -32.06 -15.06
N PHE A 341 24.00 -31.29 -16.15
CA PHE A 341 23.38 -31.80 -17.37
C PHE A 341 24.26 -32.80 -18.11
N ILE A 342 25.59 -32.60 -18.09
CA ILE A 342 26.56 -33.58 -18.62
C ILE A 342 26.42 -34.89 -17.82
N PHE A 343 26.42 -34.82 -16.49
CA PHE A 343 26.18 -35.96 -15.61
C PHE A 343 24.85 -36.67 -15.91
N THR A 344 23.77 -35.91 -15.96
CA THR A 344 22.43 -36.46 -16.24
C THR A 344 22.37 -37.14 -17.60
N SER A 345 23.06 -36.63 -18.62
CA SER A 345 23.10 -37.25 -19.95
C SER A 345 23.78 -38.62 -19.94
N GLU A 346 24.85 -38.78 -19.15
CA GLU A 346 25.62 -40.03 -19.06
C GLU A 346 24.93 -41.07 -18.17
N HIS A 347 24.16 -40.63 -17.18
CA HIS A 347 23.47 -41.51 -16.22
C HIS A 347 22.01 -41.79 -16.56
N ARG A 348 21.39 -41.02 -17.47
CA ARG A 348 20.01 -41.21 -17.89
C ARG A 348 19.72 -42.61 -18.44
N GLU A 349 20.63 -43.16 -19.25
CA GLU A 349 20.45 -44.50 -19.82
C GLU A 349 20.50 -45.59 -18.74
N LYS A 350 21.38 -45.44 -17.75
CA LYS A 350 21.45 -46.35 -16.60
C LYS A 350 20.18 -46.28 -15.76
N ILE A 351 19.72 -45.08 -15.40
CA ILE A 351 18.48 -44.89 -14.63
C ILE A 351 17.27 -45.48 -15.37
N LYS A 352 17.23 -45.35 -16.70
CA LYS A 352 16.17 -45.90 -17.55
C LYS A 352 16.26 -47.43 -17.66
N ALA A 353 17.46 -48.00 -17.72
CA ALA A 353 17.66 -49.44 -17.74
C ALA A 353 17.27 -50.09 -16.40
N ASP A 354 17.63 -49.46 -15.29
CA ASP A 354 17.29 -49.92 -13.93
C ASP A 354 15.81 -49.71 -13.59
N ASN A 355 15.10 -48.86 -14.34
CA ASN A 355 13.68 -48.57 -14.12
C ASN A 355 12.92 -48.52 -15.45
N PRO A 356 12.64 -49.67 -16.08
CA PRO A 356 11.89 -49.72 -17.34
C PRO A 356 10.51 -49.05 -17.18
N GLY A 357 10.19 -48.09 -18.05
CA GLY A 357 8.92 -47.35 -18.02
C GLY A 357 8.91 -46.06 -17.18
N ILE A 358 10.03 -45.70 -16.55
CA ILE A 358 10.15 -44.44 -15.79
C ILE A 358 9.93 -43.20 -16.68
N SER A 359 9.19 -42.22 -16.16
CA SER A 359 8.92 -40.97 -16.88
C SER A 359 10.18 -40.10 -16.97
N ILE A 360 10.27 -39.27 -18.00
CA ILE A 360 11.40 -38.33 -18.17
C ILE A 360 11.54 -37.38 -16.96
N THR A 361 10.40 -36.99 -16.36
CA THR A 361 10.34 -36.14 -15.17
C THR A 361 10.95 -36.85 -13.96
N ASP A 362 10.67 -38.15 -13.78
CA ASP A 362 11.18 -38.91 -12.64
C ASP A 362 12.65 -39.29 -12.81
N ILE A 363 13.13 -39.47 -14.05
CA ILE A 363 14.58 -39.59 -14.33
C ILE A 363 15.31 -38.33 -13.85
N ALA A 364 14.78 -37.13 -14.16
CA ALA A 364 15.41 -35.88 -13.76
C ALA A 364 15.48 -35.71 -12.23
N LYS A 365 14.41 -36.09 -11.52
CA LYS A 365 14.41 -36.12 -10.04
C LYS A 365 15.48 -37.07 -9.48
N LYS A 366 15.53 -38.30 -9.98
CA LYS A 366 16.55 -39.29 -9.56
C LYS A 366 17.97 -38.81 -9.85
N SER A 367 18.21 -38.21 -11.02
CA SER A 367 19.53 -37.63 -11.34
C SER A 367 19.90 -36.48 -10.41
N GLY A 368 18.93 -35.63 -10.03
CA GLY A 368 19.14 -34.54 -9.06
C GLY A 368 19.54 -35.05 -7.67
N GLU A 369 18.84 -36.07 -7.17
CA GLU A 369 19.18 -36.72 -5.89
C GLU A 369 20.56 -37.37 -5.91
N MET A 370 20.91 -38.05 -7.01
CA MET A 370 22.24 -38.63 -7.20
C MET A 370 23.32 -37.54 -7.22
N TRP A 371 23.08 -36.43 -7.91
CA TRP A 371 24.00 -35.30 -7.95
C TRP A 371 24.17 -34.63 -6.59
N LYS A 372 23.09 -34.46 -5.81
CA LYS A 372 23.18 -33.90 -4.44
C LYS A 372 24.00 -34.80 -3.52
N LYS A 373 23.87 -36.13 -3.65
CA LYS A 373 24.63 -37.12 -2.88
C LYS A 373 26.08 -37.34 -3.34
N MET A 374 26.46 -36.86 -4.53
CA MET A 374 27.83 -36.99 -5.03
C MET A 374 28.79 -36.06 -4.30
N SER A 375 29.96 -36.60 -3.96
CA SER A 375 31.07 -35.86 -3.37
C SER A 375 31.63 -34.80 -4.33
N THR A 376 32.36 -33.82 -3.78
CA THR A 376 33.07 -32.80 -4.57
C THR A 376 34.07 -33.42 -5.54
N THR A 377 34.71 -34.54 -5.16
CA THR A 377 35.66 -35.28 -6.00
C THR A 377 34.98 -35.98 -7.17
N ASP A 378 33.79 -36.55 -7.00
CA ASP A 378 33.06 -37.22 -8.08
C ASP A 378 32.41 -36.22 -9.05
N LYS A 379 32.12 -35.00 -8.59
CA LYS A 379 31.64 -33.90 -9.42
C LYS A 379 32.74 -33.26 -10.27
N ALA A 380 34.01 -33.35 -9.84
CA ALA A 380 35.16 -32.74 -10.51
C ALA A 380 35.30 -33.08 -12.01
N PRO A 381 35.18 -34.33 -12.49
CA PRO A 381 35.27 -34.64 -13.91
C PRO A 381 34.17 -33.96 -14.74
N TYR A 382 32.98 -33.78 -14.19
CA TYR A 382 31.87 -33.10 -14.87
C TYR A 382 32.07 -31.58 -14.92
N LYS A 383 32.60 -30.99 -13.84
CA LYS A 383 33.03 -29.58 -13.82
C LYS A 383 34.15 -29.33 -14.85
N ALA A 384 35.12 -30.23 -14.97
CA ALA A 384 36.18 -30.14 -15.96
C ALA A 384 35.68 -30.30 -17.41
N LYS A 385 34.74 -31.23 -17.66
CA LYS A 385 34.06 -31.37 -18.96
C LYS A 385 33.30 -30.10 -19.32
N TYR A 386 32.59 -29.49 -18.36
CA TYR A 386 31.92 -28.21 -18.55
C TYR A 386 32.90 -27.08 -18.90
N ALA A 387 34.00 -26.96 -18.16
CA ALA A 387 35.02 -25.93 -18.40
C ALA A 387 35.59 -25.99 -19.83
N LYS A 388 35.89 -27.19 -20.34
CA LYS A 388 36.35 -27.37 -21.74
C LYS A 388 35.29 -26.96 -22.77
N LEU A 389 34.02 -27.25 -22.49
CA LEU A 389 32.92 -26.86 -23.37
C LEU A 389 32.62 -25.34 -23.29
N LYS A 390 32.83 -24.72 -22.12
CA LYS A 390 32.77 -23.27 -21.92
C LYS A 390 33.85 -22.56 -22.73
N GLU A 391 35.09 -23.00 -22.67
CA GLU A 391 36.21 -22.46 -23.45
C GLU A 391 35.94 -22.51 -24.97
N LYS A 392 35.46 -23.67 -25.47
CA LYS A 392 35.09 -23.80 -26.88
C LYS A 392 33.95 -22.86 -27.28
N TYR A 393 32.93 -22.71 -26.44
CA TYR A 393 31.82 -21.79 -26.67
C TYR A 393 32.29 -20.32 -26.69
N GLU A 394 33.18 -19.94 -25.79
CA GLU A 394 33.75 -18.59 -25.74
C GLU A 394 34.53 -18.27 -27.03
N MET A 395 35.32 -19.21 -27.55
CA MET A 395 35.99 -19.08 -28.84
C MET A 395 34.99 -18.90 -30.01
N GLU A 396 33.92 -19.71 -30.04
CA GLU A 396 32.87 -19.63 -31.06
C GLU A 396 32.11 -18.29 -30.98
N VAL A 397 31.83 -17.80 -29.77
CA VAL A 397 31.19 -16.49 -29.53
C VAL A 397 32.10 -15.35 -29.97
N ALA A 398 33.40 -15.42 -29.69
CA ALA A 398 34.37 -14.42 -30.14
C ALA A 398 34.43 -14.35 -31.68
N ALA A 399 34.48 -15.50 -32.35
CA ALA A 399 34.45 -15.59 -33.82
C ALA A 399 33.12 -15.10 -34.41
N TYR A 400 31.99 -15.32 -33.73
CA TYR A 400 30.67 -14.84 -34.14
C TYR A 400 30.50 -13.32 -33.96
N ARG A 401 31.02 -12.74 -32.87
CA ARG A 401 31.06 -11.28 -32.64
C ARG A 401 31.93 -10.55 -33.67
N ALA A 402 33.08 -11.13 -34.05
CA ALA A 402 33.96 -10.57 -35.07
C ALA A 402 33.32 -10.44 -36.47
N LYS A 403 32.23 -11.18 -36.74
CA LYS A 403 31.45 -11.11 -38.00
C LYS A 403 30.32 -10.06 -37.99
N GLY A 404 30.29 -9.16 -37.00
CA GLY A 404 29.41 -7.98 -36.98
C GLY A 404 28.05 -8.15 -36.28
N ALA A 405 27.83 -9.23 -35.53
CA ALA A 405 26.58 -9.46 -34.80
C ALA A 405 26.56 -8.72 -33.44
N LYS A 406 25.47 -7.99 -33.15
CA LYS A 406 25.35 -7.07 -31.99
C LYS A 406 24.57 -7.59 -30.78
N ASN A 407 24.26 -8.89 -30.64
CA ASN A 407 23.48 -9.39 -29.49
C ASN A 407 23.90 -10.80 -29.04
N VAL A 408 24.99 -10.92 -28.28
CA VAL A 408 25.30 -12.12 -27.47
C VAL A 408 25.78 -11.66 -26.10
N GLU A 409 25.02 -11.97 -25.05
CA GLU A 409 25.42 -11.71 -23.66
C GLU A 409 26.56 -12.66 -23.22
N PRO A 410 27.45 -12.22 -22.30
CA PRO A 410 28.42 -13.10 -21.65
C PRO A 410 27.74 -14.31 -20.97
N ALA A 411 28.52 -15.35 -20.68
CA ALA A 411 28.05 -16.42 -19.81
C ALA A 411 28.16 -15.92 -18.35
N ASP A 412 27.04 -15.52 -17.75
CA ASP A 412 26.96 -15.24 -16.31
C ASP A 412 27.21 -16.54 -15.52
N ASP A 413 28.06 -16.44 -14.49
CA ASP A 413 28.44 -17.51 -13.54
C ASP A 413 27.45 -17.58 -12.34
N ASP A 414 26.14 -17.60 -12.61
CA ASP A 414 25.10 -17.54 -11.57
C ASP A 414 24.75 -18.90 -10.90
N ASP A 415 25.62 -19.91 -10.94
CA ASP A 415 25.36 -21.22 -10.32
C ASP A 415 26.51 -21.63 -9.35
N GLU A 416 26.94 -20.73 -8.46
CA GLU A 416 27.57 -21.15 -7.20
C GLU A 416 26.49 -21.26 -6.12
N ASP A 417 26.01 -22.50 -5.92
CA ASP A 417 25.18 -22.92 -4.80
C ASP A 417 25.99 -22.74 -3.49
N GLU A 418 25.78 -21.64 -2.76
CA GLU A 418 26.16 -21.53 -1.34
C GLU A 418 25.06 -22.21 -0.49
N ASP A 419 25.46 -23.28 0.20
CA ASP A 419 24.71 -23.97 1.24
C ASP A 419 24.64 -23.05 2.48
N ASP A 420 23.46 -22.51 2.81
CA ASP A 420 23.22 -21.84 4.10
C ASP A 420 22.21 -22.67 4.92
N GLU A 421 22.68 -23.09 6.10
CA GLU A 421 21.95 -23.86 7.11
C GLU A 421 20.91 -22.98 7.83
N ASP A 422 19.72 -23.54 8.03
CA ASP A 422 18.62 -22.94 8.79
C ASP A 422 18.93 -22.95 10.31
N GLU A 423 18.78 -21.81 10.99
CA GLU A 423 18.54 -21.75 12.44
C GLU A 423 17.24 -20.99 12.72
N ASP A 424 16.32 -21.70 13.36
CA ASP A 424 15.11 -21.23 14.02
C ASP A 424 15.47 -20.37 15.25
N ASP A 425 14.67 -19.35 15.58
CA ASP A 425 14.35 -19.07 16.98
C ASP A 425 13.09 -18.21 17.15
N ASP A 426 12.38 -18.55 18.21
CA ASP A 426 11.00 -18.29 18.58
C ASP A 426 10.73 -16.90 19.25
N ASP A 427 9.45 -16.52 19.13
CA ASP A 427 8.53 -15.94 20.13
C ASP A 427 8.67 -14.55 20.80
N GLU A 428 7.48 -13.91 20.82
CA GLU A 428 6.81 -13.13 21.88
C GLU A 428 7.41 -11.77 22.36
N ASP A 429 6.65 -10.68 22.18
CA ASP A 429 5.71 -10.23 23.23
C ASP A 429 4.97 -8.92 22.87
N GLU A 430 3.67 -8.93 23.20
CA GLU A 430 2.80 -7.75 23.33
C GLU A 430 3.30 -6.83 24.45
N ASN A 431 2.99 -5.53 24.39
CA ASN A 431 2.51 -4.81 25.57
C ASN A 431 1.86 -3.46 25.24
N ASP A 432 0.83 -3.20 26.04
CA ASP A 432 -0.14 -2.13 26.05
C ASP A 432 0.42 -0.70 25.97
N ILE A 433 -0.37 0.18 25.34
CA ILE A 433 -0.23 1.63 25.50
C ILE A 433 -1.43 2.18 26.28
N ASP A 434 -1.08 2.69 27.45
CA ASP A 434 -1.91 3.31 28.48
C ASP A 434 -2.56 4.63 28.01
N GLY A 435 -3.73 4.91 28.59
CA GLY A 435 -4.66 5.93 28.12
C GLY A 435 -4.39 7.36 28.59
N LYS A 436 -4.69 8.33 27.71
CA LYS A 436 -5.07 9.70 28.06
C LYS A 436 -5.98 10.33 26.99
N MET A 437 -7.16 10.78 27.44
CA MET A 437 -8.11 11.79 26.91
C MET A 437 -8.22 12.09 25.40
N ALA A 438 -9.47 12.03 24.88
CA ALA A 438 -9.97 12.98 23.87
C ALA A 438 -11.51 13.06 23.90
N LYS A 439 -12.06 14.24 24.18
CA LYS A 439 -13.36 14.68 23.63
C LYS A 439 -13.10 14.88 22.12
N SER A 440 -13.78 14.34 21.11
CA SER A 440 -15.02 13.56 21.02
C SER A 440 -15.03 12.79 19.69
N PHE A 441 -14.04 11.94 19.44
CA PHE A 441 -13.98 11.14 18.20
C PHE A 441 -13.59 9.70 18.50
N LEU A 442 -14.24 8.76 17.82
CA LEU A 442 -13.97 7.34 17.94
C LEU A 442 -13.65 6.77 16.56
N CYS A 443 -12.42 6.31 16.38
CA CYS A 443 -12.04 5.51 15.23
C CYS A 443 -12.38 4.06 15.54
N LEU A 444 -13.32 3.49 14.80
CA LEU A 444 -13.66 2.07 14.90
C LEU A 444 -12.92 1.31 13.81
N ARG A 445 -12.10 0.36 14.22
CA ARG A 445 -11.54 -0.71 13.38
C ARG A 445 -12.53 -1.87 13.41
N MET A 446 -12.78 -2.50 12.27
CA MET A 446 -13.63 -3.68 12.15
C MET A 446 -12.96 -4.88 11.50
#